data_AF-A0A848F8T0-F1
#
_entry.id   AF-A0A848F8T0-F1
#
_cell.length_a   1.000
_cell.length_b   1.000
_cell.length_c   1.000
_cell.angle_alpha   90.00
_cell.angle_beta   90.00
_cell.angle_gamma   90.00
#
_symmetry.space_group_name_H-M   'P 1'
#
loop_
_entity.id
_entity.type
_entity.pdbx_description
1 polymer ?
#
loop_
_entity_poly.entity_id
_entity_poly.type
_entity_poly.pdbx_seq_one_letter_code
_entity_poly.pdbx_strand_id
1 'polypeptide(L)'
;MSITAAQLESHVGKSMADLCSNGFTSTSQNHCAHYVSHALGLRLGLLCGDMAFATRRTGASIRCDEVYNRLEQRGPWAERPRADDGLLIFVLSRRNVVDGVMQNVPQKHVGIHFGGKVFNFSNGQHKVVADPTVEQFHAKFRGLYAGGDIELFYGVAP
;
A
#
# COMPACT_ATOMS: atom_id res chain seq x y z
N MET A 1 -11.34 13.12 1.06
CA MET A 1 -10.37 14.23 1.01
C MET A 1 -9.26 13.82 0.05
N SER A 2 -8.91 14.64 -0.92
CA SER A 2 -7.79 14.34 -1.82
C SER A 2 -6.46 14.59 -1.09
N ILE A 3 -5.60 13.57 -1.05
CA ILE A 3 -4.22 13.74 -0.58
C ILE A 3 -3.46 14.63 -1.57
N THR A 4 -2.50 15.42 -1.08
CA THR A 4 -1.64 16.27 -1.91
C THR A 4 -0.23 15.71 -1.99
N ALA A 5 0.52 16.08 -3.04
CA ALA A 5 1.94 15.79 -3.14
C ALA A 5 2.71 16.28 -1.91
N ALA A 6 2.45 17.50 -1.42
CA ALA A 6 3.13 18.05 -0.25
C ALA A 6 2.91 17.21 1.02
N GLN A 7 1.69 16.67 1.22
CA GLN A 7 1.41 15.76 2.34
C GLN A 7 2.19 14.45 2.21
N LEU A 8 2.21 13.85 1.02
CA LEU A 8 2.96 12.62 0.75
C LEU A 8 4.47 12.81 0.94
N GLU A 9 5.03 13.90 0.44
CA GLU A 9 6.44 14.26 0.62
C GLU A 9 6.77 14.47 2.11
N SER A 10 5.87 15.09 2.89
CA SER A 10 6.04 15.25 4.33
C SER A 10 6.05 13.92 5.11
N HIS A 11 5.61 12.82 4.49
CA HIS A 11 5.66 11.49 5.09
C HIS A 11 7.00 10.80 4.84
N VAL A 12 7.74 11.15 3.78
CA VAL A 12 9.00 10.51 3.42
C VAL A 12 9.98 10.60 4.60
N GLY A 13 10.59 9.46 4.94
CA GLY A 13 11.49 9.32 6.08
C GLY A 13 10.80 9.00 7.41
N LYS A 14 9.48 9.17 7.54
CA LYS A 14 8.74 8.82 8.77
C LYS A 14 8.56 7.32 8.93
N SER A 15 8.64 6.86 10.17
CA SER A 15 8.33 5.48 10.57
C SER A 15 6.84 5.30 10.86
N MET A 16 6.39 4.07 11.12
CA MET A 16 5.02 3.87 11.61
C MET A 16 4.82 4.42 13.02
N ALA A 17 5.86 4.53 13.85
CA ALA A 17 5.75 5.14 15.17
C ALA A 17 5.38 6.63 15.07
N ASP A 18 5.79 7.30 14.00
CA ASP A 18 5.45 8.71 13.73
C ASP A 18 4.04 8.87 13.15
N LEU A 19 3.47 7.81 12.55
CA LEU A 19 2.25 7.88 11.74
C LEU A 19 1.04 7.19 12.41
N CYS A 20 1.26 6.17 13.23
CA CYS A 20 0.21 5.37 13.83
C CYS A 20 0.02 5.70 15.31
N SER A 21 -1.00 6.49 15.61
CA SER A 21 -1.40 6.83 16.99
C SER A 21 -1.90 5.62 17.81
N ASN A 22 -2.20 4.49 17.16
CA ASN A 22 -2.70 3.28 17.81
C ASN A 22 -1.59 2.35 18.30
N GLY A 23 -0.32 2.67 18.06
CA GLY A 23 0.83 1.93 18.57
C GLY A 23 1.17 0.63 17.82
N PHE A 24 0.46 0.29 16.74
CA PHE A 24 0.78 -0.87 15.90
C PHE A 24 1.99 -0.61 14.98
N THR A 25 3.18 -0.61 15.57
CA THR A 25 4.40 0.00 14.99
C THR A 25 5.59 -0.96 14.92
N SER A 26 5.38 -2.24 15.24
CA SER A 26 6.44 -3.24 15.30
C SER A 26 7.10 -3.49 13.94
N THR A 27 8.42 -3.34 13.90
CA THR A 27 9.24 -3.54 12.69
C THR A 27 9.23 -4.96 12.14
N SER A 28 8.79 -5.95 12.93
CA SER A 28 8.58 -7.34 12.48
C SER A 28 7.32 -7.54 11.63
N GLN A 29 6.46 -6.52 11.51
CA GLN A 29 5.23 -6.57 10.73
C GLN A 29 5.41 -5.87 9.38
N ASN A 30 4.67 -6.33 8.37
CA ASN A 30 4.59 -5.61 7.10
C ASN A 30 3.66 -4.41 7.23
N HIS A 31 4.17 -3.22 6.91
CA HIS A 31 3.47 -1.94 7.10
C HIS A 31 3.12 -1.21 5.80
N CYS A 32 3.30 -1.85 4.64
CA CYS A 32 2.95 -1.26 3.35
C CYS A 32 1.47 -0.82 3.27
N ALA A 33 0.55 -1.74 3.58
CA ALA A 33 -0.88 -1.43 3.65
C ALA A 33 -1.21 -0.46 4.80
N HIS A 34 -0.50 -0.57 5.92
CA HIS A 34 -0.71 0.26 7.09
C HIS A 34 -0.44 1.75 6.79
N TYR A 35 0.69 2.05 6.15
CA TYR A 35 1.04 3.41 5.74
C TYR A 35 0.04 4.00 4.74
N VAL A 36 -0.23 3.30 3.62
CA VAL A 36 -1.10 3.86 2.57
C VAL A 36 -2.51 4.12 3.10
N SER A 37 -2.96 3.28 4.03
CA SER A 37 -4.26 3.42 4.67
C SER A 37 -4.30 4.60 5.64
N HIS A 38 -3.22 4.89 6.38
CA HIS A 38 -3.14 6.12 7.17
C HIS A 38 -3.10 7.37 6.29
N ALA A 39 -2.33 7.33 5.20
CA ALA A 39 -2.20 8.47 4.29
C ALA A 39 -3.54 8.81 3.60
N LEU A 40 -4.29 7.80 3.17
CA LEU A 40 -5.55 7.97 2.42
C LEU A 40 -6.81 7.85 3.29
N GLY A 41 -6.68 7.56 4.59
CA GLY A 41 -7.82 7.37 5.49
C GLY A 41 -8.62 6.07 5.26
N LEU A 42 -7.98 5.02 4.74
CA LEU A 42 -8.66 3.75 4.43
C LEU A 42 -8.98 2.95 5.69
N ARG A 43 -10.22 2.46 5.77
CA ARG A 43 -10.78 1.69 6.89
C ARG A 43 -11.51 0.45 6.42
N LEU A 44 -10.81 -0.36 5.66
CA LEU A 44 -11.26 -1.60 5.02
C LEU A 44 -10.66 -2.83 5.71
N GLY A 45 -11.49 -3.80 6.13
CA GLY A 45 -11.00 -5.02 6.75
C GLY A 45 -10.42 -4.82 8.16
N LEU A 46 -9.32 -5.50 8.46
CA LEU A 46 -8.64 -5.45 9.77
C LEU A 46 -7.91 -4.11 9.94
N LEU A 47 -8.16 -3.44 11.06
CA LEU A 47 -7.58 -2.13 11.37
C LEU A 47 -6.43 -2.25 12.39
N CYS A 48 -5.50 -1.30 12.36
CA CYS A 48 -4.41 -1.24 13.34
C CYS A 48 -4.92 -1.06 14.78
N GLY A 49 -6.07 -0.40 14.97
CA GLY A 49 -6.71 -0.28 16.28
C GLY A 49 -7.31 -1.60 16.79
N ASP A 50 -7.61 -2.56 15.92
CA ASP A 50 -8.14 -3.86 16.37
C ASP A 50 -7.09 -4.73 17.07
N MET A 51 -5.83 -4.31 17.06
CA MET A 51 -4.72 -5.02 17.69
C MET A 51 -4.63 -4.79 19.20
N ALA A 52 -5.38 -3.83 19.75
CA ALA A 52 -5.50 -3.62 21.19
C ALA A 52 -6.96 -3.38 21.56
N PHE A 53 -7.40 -3.91 22.71
CA PHE A 53 -8.78 -3.76 23.15
C PHE A 53 -9.19 -2.27 23.28
N ALA A 54 -8.29 -1.43 23.79
CA ALA A 54 -8.54 0.00 24.03
C ALA A 54 -8.73 0.84 22.76
N THR A 55 -8.17 0.42 21.61
CA THR A 55 -8.21 1.17 20.34
C THR A 55 -9.07 0.48 19.29
N ARG A 56 -9.85 -0.53 19.68
CA ARG A 56 -10.63 -1.36 18.76
C ARG A 56 -11.55 -0.53 17.86
N ARG A 57 -11.69 -0.93 16.60
CA ARG A 57 -12.47 -0.22 15.56
C ARG A 57 -11.97 1.19 15.22
N THR A 58 -10.74 1.54 15.59
CA THR A 58 -10.11 2.81 15.20
C THR A 58 -8.91 2.55 14.27
N GLY A 59 -8.34 3.63 13.73
CA GLY A 59 -7.15 3.58 12.89
C GLY A 59 -7.44 3.26 11.43
N ALA A 60 -6.49 2.56 10.80
CA ALA A 60 -6.44 2.34 9.37
C ALA A 60 -6.18 0.86 9.03
N SER A 61 -6.52 0.46 7.81
CA SER A 61 -6.33 -0.92 7.32
C SER A 61 -4.87 -1.37 7.36
N ILE A 62 -4.64 -2.63 7.73
CA ILE A 62 -3.27 -3.19 7.84
C ILE A 62 -2.95 -4.35 6.91
N ARG A 63 -3.92 -4.89 6.16
CA ARG A 63 -3.70 -6.03 5.25
C ARG A 63 -3.84 -5.62 3.78
N CYS A 64 -2.80 -5.90 2.99
CA CYS A 64 -2.70 -5.48 1.58
C CYS A 64 -3.78 -6.11 0.69
N ASP A 65 -3.97 -7.42 0.80
CA ASP A 65 -5.00 -8.17 0.08
C ASP A 65 -6.40 -7.70 0.47
N GLU A 66 -6.61 -7.39 1.74
CA GLU A 66 -7.89 -6.90 2.24
C GLU A 66 -8.27 -5.53 1.71
N VAL A 67 -7.29 -4.64 1.60
CA VAL A 67 -7.48 -3.33 0.96
C VAL A 67 -7.84 -3.58 -0.49
N TYR A 68 -6.98 -4.26 -1.26
CA TYR A 68 -7.20 -4.52 -2.69
C TYR A 68 -8.59 -5.12 -2.96
N ASN A 69 -8.95 -6.22 -2.28
CA ASN A 69 -10.17 -6.98 -2.54
C ASN A 69 -11.47 -6.21 -2.20
N ARG A 70 -11.37 -5.10 -1.46
CA ARG A 70 -12.53 -4.25 -1.08
C ARG A 70 -12.65 -2.97 -1.88
N LEU A 71 -11.72 -2.67 -2.79
CA LEU A 71 -11.81 -1.49 -3.67
C LEU A 71 -12.79 -1.75 -4.81
N GLU A 72 -13.72 -0.83 -5.08
CA GLU A 72 -14.71 -1.02 -6.15
C GLU A 72 -14.08 -1.03 -7.54
N GLN A 73 -13.10 -0.15 -7.77
CA GLN A 73 -12.35 -0.08 -9.03
C GLN A 73 -10.91 -0.53 -8.80
N ARG A 74 -10.55 -1.65 -9.39
CA ARG A 74 -9.23 -2.30 -9.27
C ARG A 74 -8.98 -3.21 -10.46
N GLY A 75 -7.72 -3.50 -10.73
CA GLY A 75 -7.36 -4.41 -11.82
C GLY A 75 -5.90 -4.31 -12.23
N PRO A 76 -5.51 -4.90 -13.38
CA PRO A 76 -4.17 -4.78 -13.94
C PRO A 76 -3.79 -3.31 -14.15
N TRP A 77 -2.55 -2.91 -13.83
CA TRP A 77 -2.11 -1.51 -13.90
C TRP A 77 -2.25 -0.87 -15.30
N ALA A 78 -2.18 -1.68 -16.36
CA ALA A 78 -2.38 -1.23 -17.74
C ALA A 78 -3.81 -0.74 -18.01
N GLU A 79 -4.80 -1.18 -17.24
CA GLU A 79 -6.22 -0.86 -17.37
C GLU A 79 -6.67 0.25 -16.41
N ARG A 80 -5.73 0.87 -15.68
CA ARG A 80 -6.04 1.91 -14.72
C ARG A 80 -6.75 3.10 -15.40
N PRO A 81 -7.66 3.79 -14.70
CA PRO A 81 -8.24 5.02 -15.23
C PRO A 81 -7.12 6.04 -15.50
N ARG A 82 -7.37 6.95 -16.46
CA ARG A 82 -6.56 8.17 -16.64
C ARG A 82 -6.84 9.16 -15.50
N ALA A 83 -6.62 8.71 -14.27
CA ALA A 83 -6.50 9.55 -13.10
C ALA A 83 -5.01 9.73 -12.87
N ASP A 84 -4.55 10.97 -12.86
CA ASP A 84 -3.12 11.25 -12.82
C ASP A 84 -2.54 10.97 -11.42
N ASP A 85 -3.36 11.11 -10.36
CA ASP A 85 -2.90 11.15 -8.98
C ASP A 85 -3.83 10.40 -8.00
N GLY A 86 -3.23 9.81 -6.95
CA GLY A 86 -3.95 9.23 -5.81
C GLY A 86 -4.37 7.76 -5.97
N LEU A 87 -3.93 7.10 -7.04
CA LEU A 87 -4.17 5.66 -7.23
C LEU A 87 -3.33 4.84 -6.27
N LEU A 88 -3.91 3.78 -5.73
CA LEU A 88 -3.14 2.71 -5.10
C LEU A 88 -2.46 1.89 -6.19
N ILE A 89 -1.17 1.61 -5.99
CA ILE A 89 -0.38 0.73 -6.87
C ILE A 89 0.09 -0.48 -6.06
N PHE A 90 -0.28 -1.66 -6.51
CA PHE A 90 0.04 -2.94 -5.90
C PHE A 90 1.06 -3.68 -6.76
N VAL A 91 1.90 -4.49 -6.12
CA VAL A 91 2.87 -5.35 -6.82
C VAL A 91 2.95 -6.71 -6.16
N LEU A 92 2.82 -7.76 -6.98
CA LEU A 92 2.86 -9.17 -6.59
C LEU A 92 2.96 -10.05 -7.85
N SER A 93 3.17 -11.35 -7.65
CA SER A 93 3.09 -12.33 -8.73
C SER A 93 1.64 -12.45 -9.26
N ARG A 94 1.46 -12.39 -10.59
CA ARG A 94 0.17 -12.42 -11.29
C ARG A 94 -0.66 -13.64 -10.94
N ARG A 95 -0.03 -14.80 -10.71
CA ARG A 95 -0.68 -16.05 -10.28
C ARG A 95 -1.43 -15.93 -8.94
N ASN A 96 -1.08 -14.93 -8.12
CA ASN A 96 -1.69 -14.69 -6.82
C ASN A 96 -2.93 -13.78 -6.91
N VAL A 97 -3.36 -13.42 -8.11
CA VAL A 97 -4.65 -12.76 -8.36
C VAL A 97 -5.53 -13.71 -9.17
N VAL A 98 -6.45 -14.39 -8.49
CA VAL A 98 -7.35 -15.39 -9.10
C VAL A 98 -8.74 -14.80 -9.16
N ASP A 99 -9.36 -14.78 -10.34
CA ASP A 99 -10.68 -14.19 -10.56
C ASP A 99 -10.83 -12.75 -10.03
N GLY A 100 -9.77 -11.95 -10.19
CA GLY A 100 -9.73 -10.57 -9.71
C GLY A 100 -9.56 -10.41 -8.19
N VAL A 101 -9.32 -11.52 -7.47
CA VAL A 101 -9.11 -11.56 -6.02
C VAL A 101 -7.63 -11.80 -5.70
N MET A 102 -7.03 -10.85 -5.00
CA MET A 102 -5.67 -10.96 -4.47
C MET A 102 -5.64 -11.95 -3.30
N GLN A 103 -4.83 -12.99 -3.42
CA GLN A 103 -4.69 -14.03 -2.41
C GLN A 103 -3.88 -13.56 -1.20
N ASN A 104 -4.07 -14.21 -0.05
CA ASN A 104 -3.27 -13.92 1.13
C ASN A 104 -1.86 -14.57 1.04
N VAL A 105 -0.95 -13.92 0.34
CA VAL A 105 0.44 -14.37 0.13
C VAL A 105 1.47 -13.43 0.78
N PRO A 106 2.68 -13.91 1.11
CA PRO A 106 3.70 -13.08 1.75
C PRO A 106 4.32 -12.03 0.81
N GLN A 107 4.52 -12.36 -0.48
CA GLN A 107 5.13 -11.46 -1.46
C GLN A 107 4.06 -10.62 -2.16
N LYS A 108 3.68 -9.53 -1.49
CA LYS A 108 2.79 -8.49 -2.00
C LYS A 108 3.13 -7.15 -1.35
N HIS A 109 3.02 -6.07 -2.11
CA HIS A 109 3.27 -4.71 -1.61
C HIS A 109 2.26 -3.72 -2.19
N VAL A 110 2.12 -2.58 -1.53
CA VAL A 110 1.25 -1.48 -1.98
C VAL A 110 1.93 -0.13 -1.72
N GLY A 111 1.69 0.81 -2.63
CA GLY A 111 2.07 2.21 -2.55
C GLY A 111 0.97 3.13 -3.10
N ILE A 112 1.24 4.43 -3.10
CA ILE A 112 0.39 5.49 -3.63
C ILE A 112 1.11 6.10 -4.83
N HIS A 113 0.49 6.03 -6.01
CA HIS A 113 0.95 6.70 -7.22
C HIS A 113 0.47 8.15 -7.24
N PHE A 114 1.42 9.09 -7.27
CA PHE A 114 1.14 10.52 -7.28
C PHE A 114 2.31 11.27 -7.93
N GLY A 115 2.03 12.13 -8.92
CA GLY A 115 3.01 12.94 -9.62
C GLY A 115 4.07 12.11 -10.35
N GLY A 116 3.69 10.92 -10.85
CA GLY A 116 4.60 9.95 -11.45
C GLY A 116 5.48 9.16 -10.47
N LYS A 117 5.47 9.51 -9.17
CA LYS A 117 6.20 8.82 -8.11
C LYS A 117 5.33 7.76 -7.44
N VAL A 118 5.98 6.85 -6.71
CA VAL A 118 5.30 5.87 -5.85
C VAL A 118 5.74 6.02 -4.39
N PHE A 119 4.86 6.56 -3.56
CA PHE A 119 5.06 6.68 -2.12
C PHE A 119 4.66 5.37 -1.44
N ASN A 120 5.57 4.75 -0.70
CA ASN A 120 5.32 3.47 -0.06
C ASN A 120 6.15 3.29 1.22
N PHE A 121 5.76 2.35 2.07
CA PHE A 121 6.53 2.03 3.26
C PHE A 121 7.57 0.93 2.96
N SER A 122 8.85 1.21 3.19
CA SER A 122 9.90 0.19 3.08
C SER A 122 9.96 -0.64 4.36
N ASN A 123 9.57 -1.92 4.30
CA ASN A 123 9.69 -2.82 5.44
C ASN A 123 11.15 -3.12 5.83
N GLY A 124 12.11 -2.97 4.90
CA GLY A 124 13.54 -3.15 5.20
C GLY A 124 14.20 -1.92 5.83
N GLN A 125 13.72 -0.71 5.51
CA GLN A 125 14.23 0.54 6.09
C GLN A 125 13.35 1.08 7.23
N HIS A 126 12.21 0.44 7.49
CA HIS A 126 11.20 0.82 8.48
C HIS A 126 10.73 2.28 8.38
N LYS A 127 10.62 2.80 7.15
CA LYS A 127 10.19 4.17 6.89
C LYS A 127 9.50 4.31 5.54
N VAL A 128 8.75 5.40 5.39
CA VAL A 128 8.19 5.83 4.10
C VAL A 128 9.31 6.24 3.17
N VAL A 129 9.23 5.79 1.92
CA VAL A 129 10.12 6.13 0.81
C VAL A 129 9.27 6.55 -0.39
N ALA A 130 9.89 7.27 -1.32
CA ALA A 130 9.30 7.60 -2.60
C ALA A 130 10.19 7.03 -3.71
N ASP A 131 9.67 6.08 -4.49
CA ASP A 131 10.31 5.66 -5.72
C ASP A 131 10.04 6.74 -6.80
N PRO A 132 11.07 7.26 -7.48
CA PRO A 132 10.89 8.37 -8.43
C PRO A 132 9.99 8.07 -9.62
N THR A 133 9.82 6.79 -9.99
CA THR A 133 8.99 6.34 -11.12
C THR A 133 8.29 5.02 -10.80
N VAL A 134 7.20 4.74 -11.53
CA VAL A 134 6.50 3.43 -11.49
C VAL A 134 7.44 2.29 -11.92
N GLU A 135 8.29 2.53 -12.91
CA GLU A 135 9.23 1.56 -13.45
C GLU A 135 10.28 1.18 -12.41
N GLN A 136 10.81 2.15 -11.65
CA GLN A 136 11.75 1.88 -10.56
C GLN A 136 11.09 1.15 -9.40
N PHE A 137 9.86 1.52 -9.04
CA PHE A 137 9.06 0.77 -8.06
C PHE A 137 8.90 -0.69 -8.51
N HIS A 138 8.51 -0.93 -9.76
CA HIS A 138 8.32 -2.27 -10.30
C HIS A 138 9.62 -3.08 -10.36
N ALA A 139 10.69 -2.50 -10.90
CA ALA A 139 11.99 -3.15 -11.03
C ALA A 139 12.56 -3.58 -9.67
N LYS A 140 12.39 -2.74 -8.63
CA LYS A 140 12.77 -3.08 -7.26
C LYS A 140 12.09 -4.37 -6.79
N PHE A 141 10.77 -4.49 -6.93
CA PHE A 141 10.05 -5.68 -6.47
C PHE A 141 10.27 -6.90 -7.37
N ARG A 142 10.52 -6.72 -8.67
CA ARG A 142 10.98 -7.79 -9.55
C ARG A 142 12.30 -8.41 -9.09
N GLY A 143 13.20 -7.62 -8.54
CA GLY A 143 14.47 -8.12 -7.98
C GLY A 143 14.32 -8.76 -6.59
N LEU A 144 13.27 -8.41 -5.83
CA LEU A 144 13.07 -8.89 -4.46
C LEU A 144 12.16 -10.13 -4.38
N TYR A 145 11.22 -10.29 -5.30
CA TYR A 145 10.22 -11.36 -5.27
C TYR A 145 10.63 -12.54 -6.14
N ALA A 146 10.18 -13.73 -5.74
CA ALA A 146 10.47 -14.94 -6.46
C ALA A 146 9.47 -15.11 -7.61
N GLY A 147 9.95 -15.56 -8.77
CA GLY A 147 9.14 -15.76 -9.97
C GLY A 147 9.36 -14.69 -11.04
N GLY A 148 8.98 -15.03 -12.28
CA GLY A 148 9.12 -14.14 -13.43
C GLY A 148 7.89 -13.27 -13.72
N ASP A 149 6.76 -13.55 -13.05
CA ASP A 149 5.44 -12.99 -13.32
C ASP A 149 5.04 -11.88 -12.32
N ILE A 150 6.02 -11.08 -11.88
CA ILE A 150 5.76 -9.97 -10.97
C ILE A 150 5.14 -8.82 -11.76
N GLU A 151 3.90 -8.48 -11.44
CA GLU A 151 3.09 -7.49 -12.15
C GLU A 151 2.56 -6.40 -11.23
N LEU A 152 2.11 -5.30 -11.85
CA LEU A 152 1.49 -4.17 -11.19
C LEU A 152 -0.03 -4.23 -11.32
N PHE A 153 -0.72 -3.84 -10.25
CA PHE A 153 -2.17 -3.69 -10.22
C PHE A 153 -2.53 -2.32 -9.66
N TYR A 154 -3.67 -1.77 -10.08
CA TYR A 154 -4.19 -0.52 -9.55
C TYR A 154 -5.37 -0.76 -8.61
N GLY A 155 -5.65 0.24 -7.78
CA GLY A 155 -6.91 0.40 -7.10
C GLY A 155 -7.24 1.87 -6.90
N VAL A 156 -8.52 2.23 -7.03
CA VAL A 156 -9.01 3.58 -6.74
C VAL A 156 -9.45 3.62 -5.28
N ALA A 157 -8.85 4.50 -4.48
CA ALA A 157 -9.27 4.72 -3.11
C ALA A 157 -10.70 5.31 -3.05
N PRO A 158 -11.53 4.94 -2.06
CA PRO A 158 -12.87 5.49 -1.88
C PRO A 158 -12.88 6.99 -1.53
#